data_AF-A0ABD4L6M5-F1
#
_entry.id   AF-A0ABD4L6M5-F1
#
_cell.length_a   1.000
_cell.length_b   1.000
_cell.length_c   1.000
_cell.angle_alpha   90.00
_cell.angle_beta   90.00
_cell.angle_gamma   90.00
#
_symmetry.space_group_name_H-M   'P 1'
#
loop_
_entity.id
_entity.type
_entity.pdbx_description
1 polymer ?
#
loop_
_entity_poly.entity_id
_entity_poly.type
_entity_poly.pdbx_seq_one_letter_code
_entity_poly.pdbx_strand_id
1 'polypeptide(L)'
;MRSRKTFFAAIATVFSSLISGCETGEISRFEHPPSESFYEEMNYYSPELDEYKDQGVLFVISIKQLTYNEFSIWLGLYAADLPNLAMQINRIRITGDEWEESHQINREIEFSEAGDTALLTDAVRIGVSGDSFTLLKNSPSIIIEVVYSTGTEDREMRFLIERRVEKHIAFPT
;
A
#
# COMPACT_ATOMS: atom_id res chain seq x y z
N MET A 1 24.70 -73.80 -1.71
CA MET A 1 23.71 -73.10 -0.85
C MET A 1 24.25 -71.70 -0.54
N ARG A 2 23.45 -70.68 -0.89
CA ARG A 2 23.28 -69.32 -0.31
C ARG A 2 24.36 -68.84 0.68
N SER A 3 24.92 -67.63 0.60
CA SER A 3 24.22 -66.35 0.44
C SER A 3 25.21 -65.23 0.05
N ARG A 4 25.04 -64.65 -1.15
CA ARG A 4 25.58 -63.34 -1.51
C ARG A 4 24.56 -62.28 -1.07
N LYS A 5 24.78 -61.58 0.04
CA LYS A 5 24.02 -60.37 0.40
C LYS A 5 24.83 -59.51 1.36
N THR A 6 25.49 -58.48 0.85
CA THR A 6 25.75 -57.18 1.52
C THR A 6 26.67 -56.34 0.64
N PHE A 7 26.14 -55.75 -0.43
CA PHE A 7 26.87 -54.72 -1.18
C PHE A 7 25.91 -53.77 -1.90
N PHE A 8 24.91 -53.23 -1.21
CA PHE A 8 24.05 -52.16 -1.73
C PHE A 8 23.50 -51.35 -0.56
N ALA A 9 24.34 -50.50 0.06
CA ALA A 9 23.88 -49.58 1.11
C ALA A 9 24.73 -48.32 1.25
N ALA A 10 25.41 -47.85 0.18
CA ALA A 10 26.29 -46.68 0.28
C ALA A 10 26.15 -45.64 -0.85
N ILE A 11 25.11 -45.71 -1.69
CA ILE A 11 24.91 -44.75 -2.80
C ILE A 11 23.63 -43.91 -2.63
N ALA A 12 22.82 -44.13 -1.58
CA ALA A 12 21.60 -43.36 -1.35
C ALA A 12 21.81 -42.05 -0.54
N THR A 13 22.97 -41.86 0.11
CA THR A 13 23.16 -40.77 1.08
C THR A 13 23.78 -39.50 0.50
N VAL A 14 24.10 -39.45 -0.79
CA VAL A 14 24.74 -38.28 -1.43
C VAL A 14 23.74 -37.44 -2.24
N PHE A 15 22.52 -37.92 -2.47
CA PHE A 15 21.50 -37.17 -3.23
C PHE A 15 20.47 -36.42 -2.38
N SER A 16 20.45 -36.61 -1.05
CA SER A 16 19.48 -35.95 -0.17
C SER A 16 19.88 -34.54 0.29
N SER A 17 21.12 -34.09 0.03
CA SER A 17 21.60 -32.75 0.38
C SER A 17 21.42 -31.71 -0.73
N LEU A 18 20.85 -32.09 -1.90
CA LEU A 18 20.58 -31.18 -3.01
C LEU A 18 19.15 -30.64 -3.05
N ILE A 19 18.32 -30.94 -2.04
CA ILE A 19 17.09 -30.18 -1.81
C ILE A 19 17.50 -28.89 -1.07
N SER A 20 18.33 -28.08 -1.74
CA SER A 20 18.54 -26.70 -1.38
C SER A 20 17.16 -26.06 -1.44
N GLY A 21 16.65 -25.63 -0.30
CA GLY A 21 15.33 -25.01 -0.20
C GLY A 21 15.23 -23.91 -1.24
N CYS A 22 14.24 -24.01 -2.12
CA CYS A 22 13.90 -22.93 -3.02
C CYS A 22 13.38 -21.80 -2.13
N GLU A 23 14.24 -20.82 -1.83
CA GLU A 23 13.81 -19.61 -1.13
C GLU A 23 12.84 -18.88 -2.05
N THR A 24 11.54 -19.03 -1.76
CA THR A 24 10.51 -18.28 -2.46
C THR A 24 10.50 -16.89 -1.86
N GLY A 25 10.86 -15.88 -2.66
CA GLY A 25 10.72 -14.49 -2.26
C GLY A 25 9.25 -14.10 -2.32
N GLU A 26 8.69 -13.65 -1.21
CA GLU A 26 7.35 -13.06 -1.17
C GLU A 26 7.47 -11.54 -1.15
N ILE A 27 6.92 -10.88 -2.18
CA ILE A 27 6.76 -9.43 -2.22
C ILE A 27 5.28 -9.13 -1.98
N SER A 28 4.99 -8.37 -0.94
CA SER A 28 3.63 -7.92 -0.64
C SER A 28 3.45 -6.49 -1.15
N ARG A 29 2.43 -6.29 -1.98
CA ARG A 29 1.99 -4.97 -2.45
C ARG A 29 0.63 -4.66 -1.86
N PHE A 30 0.35 -3.39 -1.69
CA PHE A 30 -0.93 -2.88 -1.23
C PHE A 30 -1.46 -1.98 -2.33
N GLU A 31 -2.57 -2.38 -2.92
CA GLU A 31 -3.09 -1.82 -4.17
C GLU A 31 -4.45 -1.17 -3.91
N HIS A 32 -4.65 0.02 -4.47
CA HIS A 32 -5.94 0.68 -4.55
C HIS A 32 -6.23 0.95 -6.03
N PRO A 33 -6.95 0.04 -6.72
CA PRO A 33 -7.05 0.07 -8.18
C PRO A 33 -7.47 1.42 -8.76
N PRO A 34 -8.47 2.13 -8.20
CA PRO A 34 -8.83 3.47 -8.70
C PRO A 34 -7.67 4.47 -8.64
N SER A 35 -6.90 4.49 -7.54
CA SER A 35 -5.73 5.37 -7.45
C SER A 35 -4.60 4.96 -8.38
N GLU A 36 -4.38 3.65 -8.60
CA GLU A 36 -3.39 3.16 -9.56
C GLU A 36 -3.72 3.59 -10.98
N SER A 37 -4.96 3.36 -11.43
CA SER A 37 -5.45 3.83 -12.74
C SER A 37 -5.26 5.33 -12.91
N PHE A 38 -5.55 6.11 -11.87
CA PHE A 38 -5.31 7.55 -11.90
C PHE A 38 -3.83 7.91 -12.07
N TYR A 39 -2.91 7.27 -11.35
CA TYR A 39 -1.48 7.56 -11.50
C TYR A 39 -0.91 7.14 -12.85
N GLU A 40 -1.51 6.14 -13.51
CA GLU A 40 -1.10 5.69 -14.85
C GLU A 40 -1.62 6.59 -15.96
N GLU A 41 -2.90 6.98 -15.89
CA GLU A 41 -3.59 7.65 -16.99
C GLU A 41 -3.78 9.16 -16.77
N MET A 42 -3.66 9.62 -15.52
CA MET A 42 -3.98 10.99 -15.08
C MET A 42 -5.41 11.42 -15.47
N ASN A 43 -6.33 10.46 -15.62
CA ASN A 43 -7.68 10.69 -16.08
C ASN A 43 -8.63 11.01 -14.91
N TYR A 44 -8.67 12.28 -14.51
CA TYR A 44 -9.57 12.77 -13.45
C TYR A 44 -11.05 12.47 -13.70
N TYR A 45 -11.49 12.37 -14.95
CA TYR A 45 -12.90 12.18 -15.30
C TYR A 45 -13.32 10.71 -15.37
N SER A 46 -12.45 9.76 -14.97
CA SER A 46 -12.83 8.35 -14.86
C SER A 46 -13.98 8.17 -13.85
N PRO A 47 -15.06 7.43 -14.19
CA PRO A 47 -16.19 7.19 -13.28
C PRO A 47 -15.81 6.41 -12.02
N GLU A 48 -14.78 5.56 -12.08
CA GLU A 48 -14.31 4.79 -10.91
C GLU A 48 -13.72 5.69 -9.81
N LEU A 49 -13.41 6.95 -10.14
CA LEU A 49 -12.87 7.93 -9.22
C LEU A 49 -13.95 8.76 -8.51
N ASP A 50 -15.22 8.65 -8.92
CA ASP A 50 -16.27 9.57 -8.48
C ASP A 50 -16.51 9.51 -6.96
N GLU A 51 -16.38 8.34 -6.35
CA GLU A 51 -16.50 8.18 -4.89
C GLU A 51 -15.32 8.76 -4.11
N TYR A 52 -14.20 9.02 -4.79
CA TYR A 52 -12.98 9.59 -4.21
C TYR A 52 -12.84 11.09 -4.49
N LYS A 53 -13.89 11.72 -5.04
CA LYS A 53 -13.95 13.17 -5.27
C LYS A 53 -14.85 13.83 -4.23
N ASP A 54 -14.36 14.90 -3.61
CA ASP A 54 -15.21 15.84 -2.87
C ASP A 54 -14.86 17.27 -3.25
N GLN A 55 -15.88 18.09 -3.47
CA GLN A 55 -15.74 19.52 -3.82
C GLN A 55 -14.77 19.80 -4.98
N GLY A 56 -14.68 18.90 -5.96
CA GLY A 56 -13.78 19.04 -7.12
C GLY A 56 -12.33 18.63 -6.85
N VAL A 57 -12.04 18.10 -5.67
CA VAL A 57 -10.74 17.52 -5.29
C VAL A 57 -10.87 16.00 -5.29
N LEU A 58 -10.04 15.35 -6.09
CA LEU A 58 -9.81 13.91 -6.07
C LEU A 58 -8.76 13.58 -5.00
N PHE A 59 -9.08 12.60 -4.17
CA PHE A 59 -8.16 12.00 -3.23
C PHE A 59 -7.63 10.69 -3.81
N VAL A 60 -6.31 10.53 -3.79
CA VAL A 60 -5.65 9.30 -4.24
C VAL A 60 -4.67 8.82 -3.20
N ILE A 61 -4.50 7.50 -3.10
CA ILE A 61 -3.65 6.88 -2.10
C ILE A 61 -2.64 5.96 -2.74
N SER A 62 -1.42 5.94 -2.18
CA SER A 62 -0.38 5.01 -2.58
C SER A 62 0.29 4.44 -1.35
N ILE A 63 0.57 3.14 -1.35
CA ILE A 63 1.32 2.47 -0.28
C ILE A 63 2.51 1.77 -0.91
N LYS A 64 3.71 2.05 -0.40
CA LYS A 64 4.94 1.42 -0.90
C LYS A 64 5.82 1.02 0.26
N GLN A 65 6.40 -0.17 0.13
CA GLN A 65 7.45 -0.61 1.03
C GLN A 65 8.73 0.17 0.71
N LEU A 66 9.27 0.90 1.70
CA LEU A 66 10.50 1.68 1.51
C LEU A 66 11.74 0.93 1.95
N THR A 67 11.61 0.13 3.00
CA THR A 67 12.69 -0.68 3.56
C THR A 67 12.14 -2.06 3.92
N TYR A 68 12.99 -2.96 4.42
CA TYR A 68 12.55 -4.28 4.87
C TYR A 68 11.62 -4.25 6.10
N ASN A 69 11.49 -3.10 6.78
CA ASN A 69 10.72 -2.93 8.01
C ASN A 69 9.88 -1.64 8.05
N GLU A 70 9.63 -1.01 6.90
CA GLU A 70 8.85 0.23 6.81
C GLU A 70 8.00 0.26 5.54
N PHE A 71 6.72 0.62 5.72
CA PHE A 71 5.85 1.10 4.65
C PHE A 71 5.70 2.62 4.75
N SER A 72 5.55 3.28 3.61
CA SER A 72 5.01 4.64 3.57
C SER A 72 3.65 4.64 2.88
N ILE A 73 2.76 5.45 3.42
CA ILE A 73 1.44 5.74 2.88
C ILE A 73 1.44 7.20 2.44
N TRP A 74 1.11 7.45 1.18
CA TRP A 74 1.00 8.77 0.60
C TRP A 74 -0.45 9.08 0.26
N LEU A 75 -0.91 10.22 0.75
CA LEU A 75 -2.14 10.84 0.28
C LEU A 75 -1.77 11.89 -0.77
N GLY A 76 -2.22 11.65 -1.99
CA GLY A 76 -2.22 12.62 -3.06
C GLY A 76 -3.57 13.33 -3.16
N LEU A 77 -3.53 14.62 -3.47
CA LEU A 77 -4.72 15.41 -3.78
C LEU A 77 -4.58 15.97 -5.19
N TYR A 78 -5.65 15.92 -5.98
CA TYR A 78 -5.67 16.44 -7.33
C TYR A 78 -6.94 17.25 -7.58
N ALA A 79 -6.82 18.39 -8.23
CA ALA A 79 -7.96 19.14 -8.74
C ALA A 79 -7.75 19.47 -10.22
N ALA A 80 -8.77 19.20 -11.05
CA ALA A 80 -8.74 19.53 -12.48
C ALA A 80 -8.84 21.04 -12.71
N ASP A 81 -9.62 21.72 -11.89
CA ASP A 81 -9.72 23.18 -11.82
C ASP A 81 -9.32 23.61 -10.41
N LEU A 82 -8.54 24.69 -10.27
CA LEU A 82 -8.10 25.18 -8.95
C LEU A 82 -9.30 25.58 -8.08
N PRO A 83 -9.59 24.85 -6.99
CA PRO A 83 -10.67 25.23 -6.10
C PRO A 83 -10.21 26.42 -5.26
N ASN A 84 -11.06 27.44 -5.12
CA ASN A 84 -10.84 28.53 -4.16
C ASN A 84 -11.23 28.06 -2.74
N LEU A 85 -10.53 27.02 -2.27
CA LEU A 85 -10.82 26.28 -1.05
C LEU A 85 -9.50 25.92 -0.36
N ALA A 86 -9.42 26.15 0.94
CA ALA A 86 -8.43 25.54 1.82
C ALA A 86 -8.99 24.24 2.39
N MET A 87 -8.20 23.17 2.34
CA MET A 87 -8.56 21.87 2.89
C MET A 87 -7.64 21.55 4.05
N GLN A 88 -8.20 21.21 5.20
CA GLN A 88 -7.45 20.79 6.37
C GLN A 88 -7.51 19.27 6.48
N ILE A 89 -6.36 18.59 6.40
CA ILE A 89 -6.26 17.16 6.73
C ILE A 89 -6.00 17.03 8.23
N ASN A 90 -7.00 16.55 8.97
CA ASN A 90 -6.96 16.47 10.43
C ASN A 90 -6.27 15.18 10.90
N ARG A 91 -6.76 14.04 10.41
CA ARG A 91 -6.34 12.71 10.87
C ARG A 91 -6.38 11.70 9.74
N ILE A 92 -5.48 10.71 9.80
CA ILE A 92 -5.58 9.49 9.01
C ILE A 92 -5.69 8.30 9.96
N ARG A 93 -6.71 7.47 9.75
CA ARG A 93 -6.92 6.22 10.47
C ARG A 93 -6.65 5.05 9.54
N ILE A 94 -5.92 4.06 10.04
CA ILE A 94 -5.60 2.82 9.35
C ILE A 94 -6.23 1.69 10.16
N THR A 95 -7.13 0.94 9.55
CA THR A 95 -7.86 -0.15 10.19
C THR A 95 -7.56 -1.45 9.45
N GLY A 96 -6.98 -2.42 10.14
CA GLY A 96 -6.92 -3.82 9.71
C GLY A 96 -7.95 -4.67 10.46
N ASP A 97 -7.83 -6.00 10.37
CA ASP A 97 -8.84 -6.92 10.92
C ASP A 97 -9.13 -6.73 12.41
N GLU A 98 -8.08 -6.68 13.24
CA GLU A 98 -8.19 -6.59 14.71
C GLU A 98 -7.35 -5.45 15.30
N TRP A 99 -6.92 -4.51 14.47
CA TRP A 99 -6.07 -3.39 14.89
C TRP A 99 -6.47 -2.09 14.20
N GLU A 100 -6.27 -1.00 14.92
CA GLU A 100 -6.45 0.36 14.41
C GLU A 100 -5.26 1.21 14.83
N GLU A 101 -4.75 2.02 13.90
CA GLU A 101 -3.79 3.07 14.17
C GLU A 101 -4.33 4.42 13.69
N SER A 102 -4.05 5.48 14.43
CA SER A 102 -4.55 6.82 14.14
C SER A 102 -3.41 7.83 14.20
N HIS A 103 -3.21 8.56 13.11
CA HIS A 103 -2.19 9.60 12.98
C HIS A 103 -2.85 10.97 12.92
N GLN A 104 -2.52 11.84 13.88
CA GLN A 104 -2.91 13.24 13.86
C GLN A 104 -1.97 14.00 12.92
N ILE A 105 -2.53 14.66 11.92
CA ILE A 105 -1.78 15.35 10.85
C ILE A 105 -1.86 16.85 11.03
N ASN A 106 -3.08 17.39 11.19
CA ASN A 106 -3.37 18.82 11.31
C ASN A 106 -2.64 19.69 10.28
N ARG A 107 -2.79 19.36 8.99
CA ARG A 107 -2.14 20.08 7.88
C ARG A 107 -3.16 20.78 6.99
N GLU A 108 -2.95 22.07 6.78
CA GLU A 108 -3.69 22.85 5.78
C GLU A 108 -3.06 22.66 4.41
N ILE A 109 -3.90 22.47 3.41
CA ILE A 109 -3.55 22.30 2.00
C ILE A 109 -4.20 23.45 1.22
N GLU A 110 -3.35 24.25 0.57
CA GLU A 110 -3.77 25.27 -0.36
C GLU A 110 -3.40 24.84 -1.79
N PHE A 111 -4.38 24.85 -2.69
CA PHE A 111 -4.17 24.52 -4.11
C PHE A 111 -3.57 25.69 -4.91
N SER A 112 -3.41 26.86 -4.28
CA SER A 112 -2.94 28.12 -4.88
C SER A 112 -1.52 28.05 -5.47
N GLU A 113 -0.66 27.15 -4.98
CA GLU A 113 0.75 27.05 -5.38
C GLU A 113 1.00 26.13 -6.60
N ALA A 114 -0.03 25.44 -7.12
CA ALA A 114 0.19 24.26 -7.95
C ALA A 114 0.03 24.44 -9.49
N GLY A 115 -0.14 25.67 -9.99
CA GLY A 115 -0.28 25.95 -11.44
C GLY A 115 -1.63 25.53 -12.04
N ASP A 116 -1.75 25.45 -13.37
CA ASP A 116 -3.03 25.19 -14.09
C ASP A 116 -3.62 23.79 -13.82
N THR A 117 -2.85 22.86 -13.24
CA THR A 117 -3.30 21.53 -12.78
C THR A 117 -2.60 21.20 -11.46
N ALA A 118 -3.37 21.01 -10.39
CA ALA A 118 -2.82 20.92 -9.04
C ALA A 118 -2.71 19.49 -8.54
N LEU A 119 -1.73 18.71 -9.03
CA LEU A 119 -1.39 17.43 -8.40
C LEU A 119 -0.43 17.65 -7.22
N LEU A 120 -0.90 17.38 -6.02
CA LEU A 120 -0.10 17.34 -4.80
C LEU A 120 0.07 15.89 -4.36
N THR A 121 1.10 15.20 -4.87
CA THR A 121 1.33 13.77 -4.58
C THR A 121 1.76 13.47 -3.14
N ASP A 122 2.33 14.47 -2.45
CA ASP A 122 2.83 14.37 -1.08
C ASP A 122 2.06 15.29 -0.12
N ALA A 123 0.74 15.43 -0.32
CA ALA A 123 -0.11 16.23 0.56
C ALA A 123 0.00 15.73 2.01
N VAL A 124 0.02 14.41 2.22
CA VAL A 124 0.38 13.79 3.50
C VAL A 124 1.20 12.53 3.25
N ARG A 125 2.22 12.29 4.09
CA ARG A 125 2.99 11.04 4.12
C ARG A 125 3.06 10.51 5.54
N ILE A 126 2.76 9.22 5.71
CA ILE A 126 2.84 8.49 6.98
C ILE A 126 3.82 7.34 6.82
N GLY A 127 4.80 7.25 7.71
CA GLY A 127 5.67 6.08 7.84
C GLY A 127 5.09 5.10 8.85
N VAL A 128 4.96 3.83 8.46
CA VAL A 128 4.48 2.73 9.31
C VAL A 128 5.64 1.77 9.52
N SER A 129 6.11 1.66 10.77
CA SER A 129 7.30 0.88 11.15
C SER A 129 7.03 0.07 12.43
N GLY A 130 7.98 -0.80 12.83
CA GLY A 130 7.89 -1.55 14.08
C GLY A 130 6.75 -2.56 14.13
N ASP A 131 5.98 -2.56 15.22
CA ASP A 131 4.84 -3.49 15.39
C ASP A 131 3.74 -3.23 14.36
N SER A 132 3.43 -1.96 14.09
CA SER A 132 2.47 -1.57 13.05
C SER A 132 2.86 -2.04 11.65
N PHE A 133 4.16 -2.07 11.33
CA PHE A 133 4.62 -2.67 10.07
C PHE A 133 4.25 -4.14 9.98
N THR A 134 4.42 -4.89 11.07
CA THR A 134 4.10 -6.33 11.11
C THR A 134 2.59 -6.56 10.99
N LEU A 135 1.79 -5.74 11.69
CA LEU A 135 0.33 -5.78 11.60
C LEU A 135 -0.15 -5.48 10.17
N LEU A 136 0.35 -4.39 9.57
CA LEU A 136 0.01 -4.02 8.20
C LEU A 136 0.45 -5.08 7.20
N LYS A 137 1.71 -5.53 7.25
CA LYS A 137 2.25 -6.56 6.34
C LYS A 137 1.43 -7.85 6.31
N ASN A 138 0.84 -8.24 7.45
CA ASN A 138 0.09 -9.47 7.58
C ASN A 138 -1.41 -9.30 7.31
N SER A 139 -1.91 -8.07 7.19
CA SER A 139 -3.32 -7.80 6.90
C SER A 139 -3.65 -8.13 5.44
N PRO A 140 -4.72 -8.90 5.15
CA PRO A 140 -5.13 -9.22 3.79
C PRO A 140 -5.71 -8.01 3.05
N SER A 141 -6.31 -7.09 3.80
CA SER A 141 -6.79 -5.80 3.34
C SER A 141 -6.73 -4.83 4.51
N ILE A 142 -6.68 -3.54 4.21
CA ILE A 142 -6.81 -2.48 5.21
C ILE A 142 -7.77 -1.42 4.70
N ILE A 143 -8.37 -0.69 5.62
CA ILE A 143 -9.15 0.51 5.32
C ILE A 143 -8.31 1.70 5.77
N ILE A 144 -8.13 2.67 4.86
CA ILE A 144 -7.55 3.96 5.21
C ILE A 144 -8.65 5.00 5.16
N GLU A 145 -8.83 5.72 6.25
CA GLU A 145 -9.80 6.79 6.38
C GLU A 145 -9.09 8.11 6.62
N VAL A 146 -9.30 9.05 5.71
CA VAL A 146 -8.79 10.41 5.80
C VAL A 146 -9.90 11.30 6.33
N VAL A 147 -9.69 11.85 7.51
CA VAL A 147 -10.58 12.85 8.12
C VAL A 147 -10.07 14.23 7.76
N TYR A 148 -10.89 15.01 7.09
CA TYR A 148 -10.54 16.34 6.60
C TYR A 148 -11.68 17.33 6.81
N SER A 149 -11.40 18.63 6.74
CA SER A 149 -12.42 19.67 6.75
C SER A 149 -12.17 20.70 5.66
N THR A 150 -13.27 21.28 5.16
CA THR A 150 -13.29 22.31 4.11
C THR A 150 -14.02 23.55 4.62
N GLY A 151 -13.79 23.90 5.89
CA GLY A 151 -14.56 24.93 6.62
C GLY A 151 -14.99 24.45 8.00
N THR A 152 -16.30 24.37 8.25
CA THR A 152 -16.86 24.14 9.60
C THR A 152 -17.21 22.69 9.92
N GLU A 153 -17.23 21.79 8.94
CA GLU A 153 -17.61 20.39 9.12
C GLU A 153 -16.48 19.45 8.75
N ASP A 154 -16.27 18.44 9.59
CA ASP A 154 -15.36 17.32 9.31
C ASP A 154 -16.06 16.32 8.39
N ARG A 155 -15.29 15.80 7.44
CA ARG A 155 -15.66 14.82 6.43
C ARG A 155 -14.66 13.68 6.44
N GLU A 156 -15.07 12.55 5.86
CA GLU A 156 -14.27 11.34 5.82
C GLU A 156 -14.21 10.80 4.39
N MET A 157 -13.00 10.47 3.94
CA MET A 157 -12.75 9.76 2.68
C MET A 157 -12.15 8.39 3.00
N ARG A 158 -12.74 7.32 2.48
CA ARG A 158 -12.38 5.94 2.85
C ARG A 158 -11.86 5.18 1.64
N PHE A 159 -10.74 4.49 1.82
CA PHE A 159 -10.08 3.68 0.80
C PHE A 159 -9.99 2.23 1.29
N LEU A 160 -10.48 1.29 0.49
CA LEU A 160 -10.23 -0.13 0.70
C LEU A 160 -8.96 -0.51 -0.05
N ILE A 161 -7.94 -0.94 0.68
CA ILE A 161 -6.64 -1.32 0.11
C ILE A 161 -6.50 -2.83 0.21
N GLU A 162 -6.25 -3.48 -0.91
CA GLU A 162 -6.09 -4.93 -0.97
C GLU A 162 -4.61 -5.31 -0.98
N ARG A 163 -4.24 -6.34 -0.22
CA ARG A 163 -2.89 -6.89 -0.26
C ARG A 163 -2.76 -7.88 -1.41
N ARG A 164 -1.82 -7.63 -2.31
CA ARG A 164 -1.41 -8.57 -3.35
C ARG A 164 -0.06 -9.19 -3.01
N VAL A 165 -0.02 -10.52 -2.96
CA VAL A 165 1.22 -11.27 -2.71
C VAL A 165 1.74 -11.84 -4.02
N GLU A 166 2.88 -11.33 -4.47
CA GLU A 166 3.60 -11.88 -5.62
C GLU A 166 4.67 -12.86 -5.12
N LYS A 167 4.53 -14.13 -5.51
CA LYS A 167 5.50 -15.18 -5.22
C LYS A 167 6.50 -15.29 -6.36
N HIS A 168 7.76 -14.99 -6.08
CA HIS A 168 8.85 -15.20 -7.03
C HIS A 168 9.59 -16.47 -6.66
N ILE A 169 9.65 -17.42 -7.60
CA ILE A 169 10.47 -18.62 -7.47
C ILE A 169 11.89 -18.21 -7.87
N ALA A 170 12.78 -18.05 -6.89
CA ALA A 170 14.19 -17.85 -7.16
C ALA A 170 14.81 -19.21 -7.55
N PHE A 171 15.18 -19.36 -8.82
CA PHE A 171 15.98 -20.51 -9.25
C PHE A 171 17.43 -20.27 -8.82
N PRO A 172 18.09 -21.22 -8.13
CA PRO A 172 19.50 -21.07 -7.79
C PRO A 172 20.33 -21.03 -9.08
N THR A 173 21.10 -19.96 -9.26
CA THR A 173 22.10 -19.78 -10.34
C THR A 173 23.40 -20.50 -10.04
#